data_AF-A0A6G4V1T7-F1
#
_entry.id   AF-A0A6G4V1T7-F1
#
_cell.length_a   1.000
_cell.length_b   1.000
_cell.length_c   1.000
_cell.angle_alpha   90.00
_cell.angle_beta   90.00
_cell.angle_gamma   90.00
#
_symmetry.space_group_name_H-M   'P 1'
#
loop_
_entity.id
_entity.type
_entity.pdbx_description
1 polymer ?
#
loop_
_entity_poly.entity_id
_entity_poly.type
_entity_poly.pdbx_seq_one_letter_code
_entity_poly.pdbx_strand_id
1 'polypeptide(L)'
;MKSRTALSAFAVCVVLAPLTGCGGGGGGGGGGGGTGHEVPVPSAPAESRTPNPGKGSKDPDDINGDGYRDLTVPIPGDGIRFGVVYGSAKGLDPSTHTAYGRDDLGLPDPPEDVGTDNSARSTVADLDSDGFPDVVTTLTDTRITTARYRSAPYVTWGGPGGPTAEAAASPVRLPQSASKWGLESAVRGDFDGDGHHDLAALAKTELSPDELPLVVLYGPFTRSGVPTRTDTSLSLPEGDLVVDAIDPSGRPRATSLLLHELDDGEQTPNILYPARRGTGLSASGRQLRAGNAHAFGDFDGDGLRDVAVGDNGSHNNEPGADSTAHDVVGSLDVYPGNGGEPVKHRLPKVPEGAGTDYGPGGYVAADPDGDGRDGILVATYKGGTLIDGDKRLPVQRTVQKGPKKWRQARPAGAADFEGDGKDELILNWASGGLFGTYGDDATHWWITDGTTTRDKASFATAGLAPRAS
;
A
#
# COMPACT_ATOMS: atom_id res chain seq x y z
N MET A 1 -41.65 -63.69 4.93
CA MET A 1 -40.55 -62.91 4.32
C MET A 1 -39.43 -62.76 5.35
N LYS A 2 -38.19 -62.95 4.87
CA LYS A 2 -36.85 -62.70 5.45
C LYS A 2 -36.80 -61.65 6.59
N SER A 3 -35.91 -61.65 7.58
CA SER A 3 -34.90 -62.57 8.12
C SER A 3 -34.52 -62.04 9.51
N ARG A 4 -34.08 -62.93 10.42
CA ARG A 4 -33.46 -62.60 11.70
C ARG A 4 -32.04 -62.03 11.50
N THR A 5 -31.60 -61.11 12.36
CA THR A 5 -30.18 -60.81 12.58
C THR A 5 -29.90 -60.67 14.07
N ALA A 6 -28.88 -61.41 14.51
CA ALA A 6 -28.36 -61.49 15.87
C ALA A 6 -26.98 -60.80 15.93
N LEU A 7 -26.59 -60.42 17.15
CA LEU A 7 -25.32 -59.82 17.56
C LEU A 7 -24.08 -60.72 17.31
N SER A 8 -22.91 -60.08 17.13
CA SER A 8 -21.58 -60.34 17.75
C SER A 8 -20.54 -59.41 17.09
N ALA A 9 -19.75 -58.55 17.74
CA ALA A 9 -18.69 -58.71 18.76
C ALA A 9 -17.28 -59.05 18.19
N PHE A 10 -16.30 -58.23 18.61
CA PHE A 10 -14.82 -58.35 18.58
C PHE A 10 -14.02 -58.18 17.27
N ALA A 11 -13.00 -57.30 17.27
CA ALA A 11 -11.61 -57.67 17.58
C ALA A 11 -10.62 -56.49 17.49
N VAL A 12 -9.75 -56.38 18.50
CA VAL A 12 -8.56 -55.53 18.59
C VAL A 12 -7.38 -56.31 18.01
N CYS A 13 -6.54 -55.68 17.18
CA CYS A 13 -5.22 -56.20 16.80
C CYS A 13 -4.16 -55.09 16.89
N VAL A 14 -3.17 -55.34 17.76
CA VAL A 14 -1.94 -54.59 17.97
C VAL A 14 -0.83 -55.20 17.09
N VAL A 15 -0.09 -54.38 16.34
CA VAL A 15 1.20 -54.74 15.70
C VAL A 15 2.06 -53.46 15.65
N LEU A 16 2.99 -53.26 16.59
CA LEU A 16 4.44 -53.53 16.53
C LEU A 16 5.25 -52.67 15.52
N ALA A 17 6.04 -51.74 16.07
CA ALA A 17 7.13 -51.02 15.42
C ALA A 17 8.47 -51.78 15.54
N PRO A 18 9.46 -51.45 14.70
CA PRO A 18 10.85 -51.51 15.10
C PRO A 18 11.59 -50.16 14.93
N LEU A 19 12.31 -49.77 15.98
CA LEU A 19 13.39 -48.77 15.99
C LEU A 19 14.73 -49.47 15.64
N THR A 20 15.49 -48.92 14.69
CA THR A 20 16.98 -48.91 14.59
C THR A 20 17.35 -47.90 13.49
N GLY A 21 18.39 -47.06 13.53
CA GLY A 21 19.48 -46.86 14.47
C GLY A 21 20.22 -45.53 14.21
N CYS A 22 21.10 -45.16 15.15
CA CYS A 22 21.98 -44.00 15.11
C CYS A 22 23.29 -44.29 14.33
N GLY A 23 23.83 -43.25 13.68
CA GLY A 23 25.27 -42.95 13.73
C GLY A 23 26.07 -43.04 12.42
N GLY A 24 26.62 -41.91 11.98
CA GLY A 24 27.72 -41.85 11.00
C GLY A 24 27.90 -40.49 10.35
N GLY A 25 28.67 -39.59 10.99
CA GLY A 25 29.01 -38.28 10.46
C GLY A 25 29.97 -38.32 9.27
N GLY A 26 29.80 -37.34 8.37
CA GLY A 26 30.71 -37.05 7.27
C GLY A 26 30.31 -35.73 6.63
N GLY A 27 31.10 -34.69 6.87
CA GLY A 27 30.88 -33.37 6.32
C GLY A 27 31.03 -33.32 4.79
N GLY A 28 30.21 -32.49 4.16
CA GLY A 28 30.31 -32.13 2.76
C GLY A 28 29.47 -30.87 2.56
N GLY A 29 30.12 -29.77 2.19
CA GLY A 29 29.58 -28.42 2.23
C GLY A 29 28.29 -28.24 1.44
N GLY A 30 27.23 -27.85 2.13
CA GLY A 30 26.03 -27.30 1.54
C GLY A 30 26.22 -25.81 1.28
N GLY A 31 26.74 -25.46 0.10
CA GLY A 31 26.52 -24.14 -0.47
C GLY A 31 25.03 -23.98 -0.76
N GLY A 32 24.28 -23.48 0.21
CA GLY A 32 22.86 -23.21 0.10
C GLY A 32 22.60 -22.02 -0.82
N GLY A 33 22.62 -22.27 -2.14
CA GLY A 33 21.96 -21.42 -3.11
C GLY A 33 20.45 -21.54 -2.90
N GLY A 34 19.90 -20.74 -1.98
CA GLY A 34 18.47 -20.71 -1.69
C GLY A 34 17.67 -20.34 -2.94
N THR A 35 17.07 -21.35 -3.56
CA THR A 35 16.01 -21.18 -4.56
C THR A 35 14.77 -20.69 -3.82
N GLY A 36 14.24 -19.52 -4.19
CA GLY A 36 13.06 -18.94 -3.55
C GLY A 36 11.85 -19.88 -3.56
N HIS A 37 10.88 -19.64 -2.67
CA HIS A 37 9.66 -20.45 -2.60
C HIS A 37 8.87 -20.31 -3.91
N GLU A 38 8.83 -21.38 -4.69
CA GLU A 38 8.18 -21.41 -5.99
C GLU A 38 6.66 -21.49 -5.82
N VAL A 39 5.93 -20.59 -6.46
CA VAL A 39 4.47 -20.56 -6.39
C VAL A 39 3.83 -20.53 -7.79
N PRO A 40 2.63 -21.13 -7.95
CA PRO A 40 1.88 -20.98 -9.19
C PRO A 40 1.48 -19.52 -9.39
N VAL A 41 1.30 -19.12 -10.65
CA VAL A 41 0.73 -17.82 -11.01
C VAL A 41 -0.78 -17.89 -10.75
N PRO A 42 -1.35 -17.04 -9.87
CA PRO A 42 -2.78 -17.03 -9.59
C PRO A 42 -3.61 -16.70 -10.83
N SER A 43 -4.88 -17.12 -10.84
CA SER A 43 -5.85 -16.72 -11.86
C SER A 43 -6.80 -15.65 -11.31
N ALA A 44 -7.52 -14.99 -12.21
CA ALA A 44 -8.65 -14.16 -11.80
C ALA A 44 -9.73 -15.03 -11.11
N PRO A 45 -10.41 -14.50 -10.08
CA PRO A 45 -11.58 -15.15 -9.51
C PRO A 45 -12.70 -15.23 -10.56
N ALA A 46 -13.49 -16.32 -10.53
CA ALA A 46 -14.46 -16.61 -11.57
C ALA A 46 -15.69 -15.68 -11.55
N GLU A 47 -16.28 -15.46 -10.37
CA GLU A 47 -17.46 -14.60 -10.18
C GLU A 47 -17.35 -13.86 -8.84
N SER A 48 -17.86 -12.63 -8.83
CA SER A 48 -18.02 -11.81 -7.63
C SER A 48 -19.30 -12.19 -6.88
N ARG A 49 -19.17 -12.36 -5.56
CA ARG A 49 -20.29 -12.38 -4.61
C ARG A 49 -20.50 -10.99 -4.04
N THR A 50 -21.77 -10.66 -3.78
CA THR A 50 -22.12 -9.42 -3.08
C THR A 50 -21.49 -9.42 -1.68
N PRO A 51 -20.76 -8.35 -1.30
CA PRO A 51 -20.25 -8.21 0.06
C PRO A 51 -21.40 -8.06 1.06
N ASN A 52 -21.16 -8.42 2.30
CA ASN A 52 -22.14 -8.14 3.35
C ASN A 52 -22.10 -6.65 3.67
N PRO A 53 -23.22 -5.92 3.62
CA PRO A 53 -23.23 -4.54 4.04
C PRO A 53 -23.02 -4.45 5.55
N GLY A 54 -22.17 -3.53 5.96
CA GLY A 54 -21.88 -3.25 7.36
C GLY A 54 -22.72 -2.13 7.95
N LYS A 55 -22.27 -1.61 9.08
CA LYS A 55 -22.89 -0.50 9.83
C LYS A 55 -22.03 0.76 9.85
N GLY A 56 -20.92 0.73 9.14
CA GLY A 56 -19.86 1.73 9.18
C GLY A 56 -18.82 1.36 10.22
N SER A 57 -17.57 1.76 9.96
CA SER A 57 -16.44 1.55 10.85
C SER A 57 -15.56 2.80 10.94
N LYS A 58 -14.43 2.68 11.64
CA LYS A 58 -13.40 3.73 11.73
C LYS A 58 -12.15 3.40 10.94
N ASP A 59 -12.11 2.22 10.34
CA ASP A 59 -11.01 1.85 9.47
C ASP A 59 -11.23 2.54 8.12
N PRO A 60 -10.32 3.43 7.68
CA PRO A 60 -10.49 4.12 6.41
C PRO A 60 -10.42 3.17 5.20
N ASP A 61 -10.04 1.91 5.42
CA ASP A 61 -9.89 0.88 4.39
C ASP A 61 -10.96 -0.23 4.49
N ASP A 62 -12.00 -0.08 5.32
CA ASP A 62 -13.19 -0.97 5.39
C ASP A 62 -14.36 -0.36 4.59
N ILE A 63 -14.42 -0.68 3.30
CA ILE A 63 -15.24 0.01 2.30
C ILE A 63 -16.74 -0.30 2.45
N ASN A 64 -17.09 -1.51 2.90
CA ASN A 64 -18.45 -1.91 3.19
C ASN A 64 -18.87 -1.66 4.66
N GLY A 65 -17.94 -1.18 5.50
CA GLY A 65 -18.17 -0.80 6.89
C GLY A 65 -18.55 -1.97 7.80
N ASP A 66 -18.09 -3.19 7.49
CA ASP A 66 -18.49 -4.42 8.16
C ASP A 66 -17.60 -4.81 9.36
N GLY A 67 -16.55 -4.02 9.60
CA GLY A 67 -15.60 -4.17 10.69
C GLY A 67 -14.36 -4.97 10.31
N TYR A 68 -14.20 -5.39 9.05
CA TYR A 68 -12.98 -5.99 8.53
C TYR A 68 -12.38 -5.08 7.46
N ARG A 69 -11.06 -4.91 7.50
CA ARG A 69 -10.38 -4.15 6.47
C ARG A 69 -10.53 -4.81 5.11
N ASP A 70 -10.68 -4.00 4.06
CA ASP A 70 -10.67 -4.45 2.68
C ASP A 70 -9.35 -4.13 1.99
N LEU A 71 -9.11 -4.79 0.86
CA LEU A 71 -7.94 -4.54 0.03
C LEU A 71 -8.34 -3.89 -1.28
N THR A 72 -7.90 -2.64 -1.50
CA THR A 72 -7.96 -1.99 -2.80
C THR A 72 -6.78 -2.40 -3.69
N VAL A 73 -7.04 -2.82 -4.92
CA VAL A 73 -6.01 -3.23 -5.89
C VAL A 73 -6.21 -2.55 -7.25
N PRO A 74 -5.14 -2.11 -7.93
CA PRO A 74 -5.26 -1.62 -9.30
C PRO A 74 -5.73 -2.74 -10.24
N ILE A 75 -6.60 -2.38 -11.19
CA ILE A 75 -7.02 -3.26 -12.29
C ILE A 75 -6.37 -2.73 -13.57
N PRO A 76 -5.51 -3.52 -14.25
CA PRO A 76 -4.88 -3.09 -15.49
C PRO A 76 -5.91 -2.79 -16.59
N GLY A 77 -5.65 -1.75 -17.36
CA GLY A 77 -6.47 -1.37 -18.51
C GLY A 77 -6.51 0.14 -18.70
N ASP A 78 -7.28 0.59 -19.67
CA ASP A 78 -7.43 2.01 -19.95
C ASP A 78 -8.41 2.69 -18.98
N GLY A 79 -8.04 3.88 -18.53
CA GLY A 79 -8.80 4.70 -17.60
C GLY A 79 -8.75 4.21 -16.16
N ILE A 80 -9.64 4.76 -15.34
CA ILE A 80 -9.65 4.59 -13.89
C ILE A 80 -10.32 3.28 -13.54
N ARG A 81 -9.54 2.34 -12.97
CA ARG A 81 -10.04 1.02 -12.59
C ARG A 81 -9.33 0.48 -11.36
N PHE A 82 -10.10 0.13 -10.34
CA PHE A 82 -9.60 -0.58 -9.18
C PHE A 82 -10.61 -1.61 -8.69
N GLY A 83 -10.11 -2.63 -8.00
CA GLY A 83 -10.90 -3.64 -7.32
C GLY A 83 -10.85 -3.44 -5.81
N VAL A 84 -11.93 -3.81 -5.13
CA VAL A 84 -11.98 -3.98 -3.68
C VAL A 84 -12.19 -5.46 -3.43
N VAL A 85 -11.25 -6.12 -2.77
CA VAL A 85 -11.41 -7.48 -2.26
C VAL A 85 -11.79 -7.38 -0.79
N TYR A 86 -12.93 -7.96 -0.43
CA TYR A 86 -13.51 -7.73 0.89
C TYR A 86 -12.91 -8.63 1.97
N GLY A 87 -12.59 -8.02 3.12
CA GLY A 87 -12.15 -8.70 4.33
C GLY A 87 -13.28 -9.49 5.00
N SER A 88 -12.92 -10.34 5.94
CA SER A 88 -13.89 -11.07 6.77
C SER A 88 -13.19 -11.76 7.93
N ALA A 89 -13.93 -12.30 8.89
CA ALA A 89 -13.39 -13.17 9.95
C ALA A 89 -12.62 -14.43 9.45
N LYS A 90 -12.56 -14.67 8.14
CA LYS A 90 -11.78 -15.75 7.50
C LYS A 90 -10.62 -15.21 6.65
N GLY A 91 -10.34 -13.91 6.73
CA GLY A 91 -9.45 -13.17 5.85
C GLY A 91 -10.12 -12.76 4.53
N LEU A 92 -9.30 -12.23 3.63
CA LEU A 92 -9.70 -11.84 2.28
C LEU A 92 -10.21 -13.05 1.47
N ASP A 93 -11.40 -12.93 0.88
CA ASP A 93 -11.93 -13.88 -0.12
C ASP A 93 -11.98 -13.20 -1.49
N PRO A 94 -11.08 -13.51 -2.44
CA PRO A 94 -11.10 -12.93 -3.78
C PRO A 94 -12.39 -13.20 -4.57
N SER A 95 -13.22 -14.15 -4.17
CA SER A 95 -14.56 -14.34 -4.78
C SER A 95 -15.62 -13.37 -4.25
N THR A 96 -15.31 -12.59 -3.22
CA THR A 96 -16.15 -11.49 -2.72
C THR A 96 -15.39 -10.20 -3.01
N HIS A 97 -15.67 -9.59 -4.16
CA HIS A 97 -14.97 -8.38 -4.61
C HIS A 97 -15.90 -7.47 -5.43
N THR A 98 -15.60 -6.18 -5.49
CA THR A 98 -16.20 -5.25 -6.45
C THR A 98 -15.09 -4.68 -7.33
N ALA A 99 -15.37 -4.46 -8.61
CA ALA A 99 -14.52 -3.67 -9.48
C ALA A 99 -15.23 -2.38 -9.86
N TYR A 100 -14.50 -1.27 -9.77
CA TYR A 100 -14.98 0.08 -10.05
C TYR A 100 -14.29 0.63 -11.28
N GLY A 101 -15.08 1.11 -12.22
CA GLY A 101 -14.66 1.97 -13.33
C GLY A 101 -15.06 3.42 -13.10
N ARG A 102 -14.71 4.28 -14.08
CA ARG A 102 -15.12 5.71 -14.09
C ARG A 102 -16.63 5.89 -13.88
N ASP A 103 -17.42 5.11 -14.61
CA ASP A 103 -18.88 5.21 -14.61
C ASP A 103 -19.47 4.74 -13.29
N ASP A 104 -18.94 3.67 -12.69
CA ASP A 104 -19.34 3.16 -11.38
C ASP A 104 -19.11 4.18 -10.24
N LEU A 105 -18.19 5.12 -10.48
CA LEU A 105 -17.85 6.19 -9.56
C LEU A 105 -18.59 7.50 -9.87
N GLY A 106 -19.38 7.57 -10.94
CA GLY A 106 -20.09 8.78 -11.34
C GLY A 106 -19.17 9.95 -11.68
N LEU A 107 -17.94 9.67 -12.12
CA LEU A 107 -16.95 10.68 -12.45
C LEU A 107 -17.30 11.37 -13.79
N PRO A 108 -17.05 12.69 -13.95
CA PRO A 108 -17.34 13.41 -15.19
C PRO A 108 -16.51 12.86 -16.36
N ASP A 109 -16.88 13.04 -17.63
CA ASP A 109 -16.02 12.67 -18.76
C ASP A 109 -14.71 13.50 -18.81
N PRO A 110 -13.59 12.93 -19.32
CA PRO A 110 -12.37 13.73 -19.54
C PRO A 110 -12.59 14.76 -20.66
N PRO A 111 -11.83 15.87 -20.69
CA PRO A 111 -11.84 16.80 -21.82
C PRO A 111 -11.55 16.08 -23.16
N GLU A 112 -12.19 16.48 -24.26
CA GLU A 112 -12.11 15.77 -25.56
C GLU A 112 -10.68 15.53 -26.10
N ASP A 113 -9.72 16.38 -25.72
CA ASP A 113 -8.31 16.32 -26.13
C ASP A 113 -7.38 15.67 -25.10
N VAL A 114 -7.92 15.33 -23.93
CA VAL A 114 -7.28 14.47 -22.93
C VAL A 114 -7.86 13.08 -23.21
N GLY A 115 -7.03 12.14 -23.67
CA GLY A 115 -7.48 10.76 -23.88
C GLY A 115 -7.92 10.07 -22.59
N THR A 116 -7.69 8.77 -22.47
CA THR A 116 -7.94 8.08 -21.20
C THR A 116 -6.98 8.59 -20.12
N ASP A 117 -7.52 9.17 -19.04
CA ASP A 117 -6.73 9.65 -17.89
C ASP A 117 -6.21 8.46 -17.08
N ASN A 118 -5.10 7.88 -17.56
CA ASN A 118 -4.45 6.72 -16.94
C ASN A 118 -3.56 7.11 -15.75
N SER A 119 -3.38 8.42 -15.50
CA SER A 119 -2.59 8.95 -14.38
C SER A 119 -3.42 9.27 -13.15
N ALA A 120 -4.74 9.23 -13.25
CA ALA A 120 -5.63 9.49 -12.15
C ALA A 120 -5.39 8.48 -11.02
N ARG A 121 -5.04 9.01 -9.84
CA ARG A 121 -4.87 8.22 -8.62
C ARG A 121 -6.12 8.35 -7.75
N SER A 122 -6.53 7.23 -7.18
CA SER A 122 -7.65 7.15 -6.25
C SER A 122 -7.13 6.80 -4.85
N THR A 123 -7.69 7.44 -3.84
CA THR A 123 -7.51 7.09 -2.43
C THR A 123 -8.90 6.93 -1.79
N VAL A 124 -9.01 6.05 -0.81
CA VAL A 124 -10.27 5.87 -0.05
C VAL A 124 -10.20 6.63 1.26
N ALA A 125 -11.25 7.33 1.67
CA ALA A 125 -11.31 8.07 2.94
C ALA A 125 -12.77 8.36 3.33
N ASP A 126 -13.17 8.10 4.57
CA ASP A 126 -14.45 8.60 5.15
C ASP A 126 -14.41 10.13 5.38
N LEU A 127 -14.70 10.92 4.36
CA LEU A 127 -14.58 12.37 4.39
C LEU A 127 -15.77 13.06 5.06
N ASP A 128 -16.98 12.49 4.99
CA ASP A 128 -18.17 13.04 5.67
C ASP A 128 -18.41 12.44 7.08
N SER A 129 -17.53 11.52 7.50
CA SER A 129 -17.55 10.87 8.82
C SER A 129 -18.82 10.05 9.08
N ASP A 130 -19.40 9.46 8.04
CA ASP A 130 -20.57 8.60 8.13
C ASP A 130 -20.23 7.13 8.45
N GLY A 131 -18.94 6.80 8.49
CA GLY A 131 -18.41 5.47 8.77
C GLY A 131 -18.19 4.60 7.53
N PHE A 132 -18.44 5.11 6.32
CA PHE A 132 -18.19 4.40 5.07
C PHE A 132 -17.16 5.18 4.23
N PRO A 133 -15.99 4.60 3.94
CA PRO A 133 -14.99 5.27 3.12
C PRO A 133 -15.51 5.70 1.75
N ASP A 134 -15.25 6.96 1.40
CA ASP A 134 -15.49 7.55 0.09
C ASP A 134 -14.31 7.26 -0.85
N VAL A 135 -14.51 7.40 -2.16
CA VAL A 135 -13.44 7.33 -3.15
C VAL A 135 -13.10 8.73 -3.64
N VAL A 136 -11.87 9.17 -3.39
CA VAL A 136 -11.33 10.44 -3.87
C VAL A 136 -10.47 10.17 -5.09
N THR A 137 -10.84 10.74 -6.22
CA THR A 137 -10.12 10.57 -7.49
C THR A 137 -9.69 11.92 -8.04
N THR A 138 -8.38 12.12 -8.23
CA THR A 138 -7.86 13.36 -8.81
C THR A 138 -7.86 13.26 -10.33
N LEU A 139 -8.68 14.08 -10.98
CA LEU A 139 -8.90 14.05 -12.43
C LEU A 139 -8.35 15.28 -13.11
N THR A 140 -7.88 15.12 -14.35
CA THR A 140 -7.79 16.25 -15.27
C THR A 140 -9.19 16.67 -15.72
N ASP A 141 -9.63 17.90 -15.37
CA ASP A 141 -11.03 18.32 -15.52
C ASP A 141 -11.28 19.41 -16.57
N THR A 142 -10.37 20.38 -16.69
CA THR A 142 -10.64 21.62 -17.44
C THR A 142 -9.40 22.04 -18.21
N ARG A 143 -9.57 22.34 -19.49
CA ARG A 143 -8.52 22.98 -20.29
C ARG A 143 -8.36 24.44 -19.89
N ILE A 144 -7.16 24.81 -19.42
CA ILE A 144 -6.84 26.19 -19.02
C ILE A 144 -6.13 26.93 -20.16
N THR A 145 -5.21 26.27 -20.86
CA THR A 145 -4.52 26.82 -22.03
C THR A 145 -4.45 25.79 -23.16
N THR A 146 -3.78 26.12 -24.27
CA THR A 146 -3.59 25.15 -25.37
C THR A 146 -2.80 23.90 -24.97
N ALA A 147 -1.97 23.96 -23.92
CA ALA A 147 -1.06 22.89 -23.50
C ALA A 147 -1.10 22.57 -21.99
N ARG A 148 -2.09 23.09 -21.26
CA ARG A 148 -2.20 22.91 -19.80
C ARG A 148 -3.65 22.72 -19.39
N TYR A 149 -3.84 21.82 -18.44
CA TYR A 149 -5.12 21.46 -17.87
C TYR A 149 -5.08 21.64 -16.36
N ARG A 150 -6.25 21.90 -15.79
CA ARG A 150 -6.47 21.84 -14.35
C ARG A 150 -6.71 20.40 -13.94
N SER A 151 -6.24 20.04 -12.75
CA SER A 151 -6.63 18.80 -12.09
C SER A 151 -7.29 19.03 -10.73
N ALA A 152 -8.38 18.32 -10.43
CA ALA A 152 -9.10 18.49 -9.18
C ALA A 152 -9.55 17.14 -8.61
N PRO A 153 -9.57 16.98 -7.28
CA PRO A 153 -10.18 15.82 -6.66
C PRO A 153 -11.71 15.83 -6.80
N TYR A 154 -12.27 14.67 -7.09
CA TYR A 154 -13.70 14.37 -7.07
C TYR A 154 -13.97 13.28 -6.04
N VAL A 155 -15.09 13.38 -5.32
CA VAL A 155 -15.50 12.44 -4.29
C VAL A 155 -16.71 11.65 -4.75
N THR A 156 -16.58 10.34 -4.81
CA THR A 156 -17.71 9.41 -4.88
C THR A 156 -18.03 8.94 -3.48
N TRP A 157 -19.17 9.37 -2.96
CA TRP A 157 -19.55 9.11 -1.58
C TRP A 157 -19.82 7.63 -1.32
N GLY A 158 -19.31 7.13 -0.20
CA GLY A 158 -19.46 5.78 0.30
C GLY A 158 -20.85 5.51 0.91
N GLY A 159 -21.05 4.25 1.26
CA GLY A 159 -22.25 3.78 1.96
C GLY A 159 -22.20 2.26 2.17
N PRO A 160 -23.25 1.66 2.76
CA PRO A 160 -23.28 0.22 3.06
C PRO A 160 -23.09 -0.71 1.85
N GLY A 161 -23.38 -0.24 0.64
CA GLY A 161 -23.17 -0.96 -0.62
C GLY A 161 -21.80 -0.70 -1.27
N GLY A 162 -20.93 0.05 -0.60
CA GLY A 162 -19.74 0.69 -1.13
C GLY A 162 -20.03 1.95 -1.94
N PRO A 163 -19.00 2.58 -2.52
CA PRO A 163 -19.11 3.71 -3.45
C PRO A 163 -20.08 3.41 -4.60
N THR A 164 -20.86 4.41 -5.01
CA THR A 164 -21.88 4.23 -6.07
C THR A 164 -22.08 5.49 -6.91
N ALA A 165 -22.45 5.28 -8.18
CA ALA A 165 -22.79 6.32 -9.15
C ALA A 165 -24.26 6.76 -9.11
N GLU A 166 -25.03 6.42 -8.07
CA GLU A 166 -26.41 6.90 -7.91
C GLU A 166 -26.49 8.44 -7.94
N ALA A 167 -25.45 9.10 -7.46
CA ALA A 167 -25.22 10.53 -7.64
C ALA A 167 -23.90 10.76 -8.39
N ALA A 168 -23.80 11.85 -9.13
CA ALA A 168 -22.54 12.29 -9.72
C ALA A 168 -21.51 12.57 -8.62
N ALA A 169 -20.24 12.27 -8.91
CA ALA A 169 -19.14 12.58 -8.01
C ALA A 169 -19.06 14.09 -7.74
N SER A 170 -18.80 14.44 -6.49
CA SER A 170 -18.77 15.83 -6.04
C SER A 170 -17.37 16.41 -6.23
N PRO A 171 -17.20 17.55 -6.95
CA PRO A 171 -15.89 18.19 -7.05
C PRO A 171 -15.49 18.76 -5.69
N VAL A 172 -14.25 18.52 -5.27
CA VAL A 172 -13.70 19.13 -4.06
C VAL A 172 -13.49 20.62 -4.27
N ARG A 173 -13.97 21.42 -3.32
CA ARG A 173 -13.83 22.88 -3.35
C ARG A 173 -12.41 23.28 -2.97
N LEU A 174 -11.67 23.76 -3.97
CA LEU A 174 -10.29 24.22 -3.80
C LEU A 174 -10.21 25.67 -3.29
N PRO A 175 -9.16 26.02 -2.52
CA PRO A 175 -8.85 27.42 -2.19
C PRO A 175 -8.41 28.20 -3.43
N GLN A 176 -8.43 29.53 -3.35
CA GLN A 176 -8.06 30.41 -4.46
C GLN A 176 -6.63 30.18 -4.96
N SER A 177 -5.69 29.81 -4.07
CA SER A 177 -4.30 29.51 -4.43
C SER A 177 -4.16 28.34 -5.39
N ALA A 178 -5.08 27.37 -5.33
CA ALA A 178 -5.07 26.16 -6.17
C ALA A 178 -6.17 26.16 -7.23
N SER A 179 -7.17 27.04 -7.17
CA SER A 179 -8.37 26.92 -8.02
C SER A 179 -8.12 27.06 -9.53
N LYS A 180 -7.05 27.78 -9.94
CA LYS A 180 -6.73 28.00 -11.37
C LYS A 180 -6.14 26.74 -12.03
N TRP A 181 -5.14 26.15 -11.39
CA TRP A 181 -4.34 25.05 -11.96
C TRP A 181 -4.64 23.69 -11.31
N GLY A 182 -5.26 23.71 -10.14
CA GLY A 182 -5.66 22.52 -9.44
C GLY A 182 -4.62 22.00 -8.46
N LEU A 183 -4.78 20.72 -8.13
CA LEU A 183 -3.92 19.97 -7.23
C LEU A 183 -3.25 18.82 -7.99
N GLU A 184 -2.09 18.40 -7.51
CA GLU A 184 -1.57 17.06 -7.78
C GLU A 184 -2.43 15.99 -7.10
N SER A 185 -1.97 14.72 -7.11
CA SER A 185 -2.71 13.63 -6.47
C SER A 185 -2.85 13.88 -4.97
N ALA A 186 -4.09 13.86 -4.47
CA ALA A 186 -4.36 14.00 -3.05
C ALA A 186 -3.99 12.74 -2.26
N VAL A 187 -3.42 12.95 -1.08
CA VAL A 187 -3.12 11.92 -0.07
C VAL A 187 -4.04 12.08 1.14
N ARG A 188 -4.40 10.95 1.77
CA ARG A 188 -5.26 10.88 2.96
C ARG A 188 -4.44 10.99 4.25
N GLY A 189 -4.94 11.71 5.24
CA GLY A 189 -4.45 11.71 6.62
C GLY A 189 -5.51 12.15 7.62
N ASP A 190 -5.15 12.19 8.90
CA ASP A 190 -5.82 12.97 9.96
C ASP A 190 -4.74 13.94 10.46
N PHE A 191 -4.51 15.03 9.74
CA PHE A 191 -3.30 15.84 9.91
C PHE A 191 -3.32 16.65 11.21
N ASP A 192 -4.50 16.98 11.73
CA ASP A 192 -4.64 17.66 13.03
C ASP A 192 -5.10 16.76 14.17
N GLY A 193 -5.26 15.45 13.94
CA GLY A 193 -5.57 14.48 14.98
C GLY A 193 -6.96 14.67 15.60
N ASP A 194 -7.91 15.24 14.86
CA ASP A 194 -9.26 15.49 15.34
C ASP A 194 -10.20 14.28 15.15
N GLY A 195 -9.74 13.27 14.40
CA GLY A 195 -10.46 12.04 14.11
C GLY A 195 -11.33 12.10 12.85
N HIS A 196 -11.27 13.19 12.09
CA HIS A 196 -11.84 13.31 10.75
C HIS A 196 -10.75 13.07 9.70
N HIS A 197 -11.16 12.54 8.54
CA HIS A 197 -10.21 12.35 7.46
C HIS A 197 -10.04 13.64 6.67
N ASP A 198 -8.79 13.94 6.38
CA ASP A 198 -8.31 15.10 5.66
C ASP A 198 -7.69 14.67 4.33
N LEU A 199 -7.55 15.66 3.44
CA LEU A 199 -6.78 15.52 2.20
C LEU A 199 -5.64 16.53 2.18
N ALA A 200 -4.47 16.11 1.70
CA ALA A 200 -3.37 17.01 1.38
C ALA A 200 -2.90 16.80 -0.07
N ALA A 201 -2.50 17.87 -0.74
CA ALA A 201 -1.89 17.81 -2.07
C ALA A 201 -1.05 19.05 -2.35
N LEU A 202 -0.04 18.92 -3.20
CA LEU A 202 0.67 20.09 -3.75
C LEU A 202 -0.22 20.82 -4.77
N ALA A 203 -0.25 22.14 -4.68
CA ALA A 203 -0.94 22.98 -5.64
C ALA A 203 -0.13 23.07 -6.93
N LYS A 204 -0.76 22.77 -8.07
CA LYS A 204 -0.15 23.04 -9.38
C LYS A 204 -0.02 24.54 -9.59
N THR A 205 1.06 24.96 -10.26
CA THR A 205 1.23 26.37 -10.62
C THR A 205 1.59 26.54 -12.10
N GLU A 206 1.62 27.78 -12.59
CA GLU A 206 1.90 28.08 -14.00
C GLU A 206 3.36 27.77 -14.38
N LEU A 207 4.25 27.93 -13.41
CA LEU A 207 5.67 27.63 -13.49
C LEU A 207 5.97 26.43 -12.58
N SER A 208 7.18 25.89 -12.66
CA SER A 208 7.71 24.98 -11.64
C SER A 208 8.56 25.83 -10.69
N PRO A 209 7.99 26.46 -9.65
CA PRO A 209 8.77 27.15 -8.63
C PRO A 209 9.59 26.15 -7.82
N ASP A 210 10.61 26.65 -7.11
CA ASP A 210 11.41 25.83 -6.19
C ASP A 210 10.55 25.19 -5.07
N GLU A 211 9.43 25.82 -4.73
CA GLU A 211 8.46 25.32 -3.74
C GLU A 211 7.01 25.46 -4.23
N LEU A 212 6.20 24.43 -3.98
CA LEU A 212 4.78 24.37 -4.26
C LEU A 212 3.97 24.54 -2.97
N PRO A 213 2.87 25.34 -2.96
CA PRO A 213 1.98 25.40 -1.81
C PRO A 213 1.39 24.02 -1.51
N LEU A 214 1.54 23.55 -0.27
CA LEU A 214 0.76 22.41 0.23
C LEU A 214 -0.63 22.91 0.58
N VAL A 215 -1.65 22.26 0.02
CA VAL A 215 -3.04 22.49 0.39
C VAL A 215 -3.50 21.36 1.28
N VAL A 216 -3.83 21.67 2.53
CA VAL A 216 -4.47 20.73 3.46
C VAL A 216 -5.95 21.10 3.60
N LEU A 217 -6.82 20.15 3.29
CA LEU A 217 -8.27 20.26 3.32
C LEU A 217 -8.79 19.40 4.47
N TYR A 218 -9.17 20.05 5.57
CA TYR A 218 -9.55 19.39 6.80
C TYR A 218 -11.02 18.99 6.80
N GLY A 219 -11.26 17.75 7.23
CA GLY A 219 -12.58 17.18 7.42
C GLY A 219 -13.34 17.75 8.63
N PRO A 220 -14.60 17.32 8.83
CA PRO A 220 -15.39 16.58 7.86
C PRO A 220 -15.76 17.46 6.66
N PHE A 221 -15.98 16.83 5.50
CA PHE A 221 -16.45 17.47 4.28
C PHE A 221 -17.98 17.41 4.22
N THR A 222 -18.59 18.39 3.57
CA THR A 222 -19.98 18.25 3.14
C THR A 222 -20.05 17.33 1.93
N ARG A 223 -21.20 16.67 1.70
CA ARG A 223 -21.46 15.90 0.47
C ARG A 223 -21.42 16.69 -0.83
N SER A 224 -21.24 18.01 -0.77
CA SER A 224 -20.97 18.87 -1.91
C SER A 224 -19.47 19.16 -2.14
N GLY A 225 -18.59 18.44 -1.45
CA GLY A 225 -17.13 18.54 -1.59
C GLY A 225 -16.50 19.73 -0.87
N VAL A 226 -17.17 20.30 0.14
CA VAL A 226 -16.63 21.47 0.87
C VAL A 226 -15.97 21.00 2.18
N PRO A 227 -14.64 21.18 2.35
CA PRO A 227 -13.99 20.89 3.62
C PRO A 227 -14.43 21.87 4.70
N THR A 228 -14.30 21.49 5.97
CA THR A 228 -14.59 22.37 7.11
C THR A 228 -13.55 23.48 7.22
N ARG A 229 -12.28 23.18 6.94
CA ARG A 229 -11.18 24.13 7.02
C ARG A 229 -10.15 23.85 5.93
N THR A 230 -9.42 24.89 5.52
CA THR A 230 -8.30 24.77 4.57
C THR A 230 -7.09 25.50 5.11
N ASP A 231 -5.92 24.90 4.94
CA ASP A 231 -4.62 25.50 5.23
C ASP A 231 -3.75 25.47 3.97
N THR A 232 -3.10 26.59 3.71
CA THR A 232 -2.17 26.79 2.59
C THR A 232 -0.93 27.56 3.03
N SER A 233 -0.61 27.50 4.33
CA SER A 233 0.51 28.23 4.93
C SER A 233 1.86 27.55 4.72
N LEU A 234 1.87 26.28 4.34
CA LEU A 234 3.07 25.51 4.03
C LEU A 234 3.37 25.52 2.54
N SER A 235 4.65 25.66 2.22
CA SER A 235 5.21 25.46 0.90
C SER A 235 6.33 24.42 1.03
N LEU A 236 6.33 23.45 0.13
CA LEU A 236 7.27 22.33 0.14
C LEU A 236 8.03 22.31 -1.20
N PRO A 237 9.27 21.79 -1.23
CA PRO A 237 9.91 21.41 -2.49
C PRO A 237 9.03 20.49 -3.35
N GLU A 238 9.32 20.43 -4.64
CA GLU A 238 8.70 19.44 -5.53
C GLU A 238 9.12 18.02 -5.12
N GLY A 239 8.15 17.10 -5.06
CA GLY A 239 8.40 15.74 -4.61
C GLY A 239 7.10 14.97 -4.35
N ASP A 240 7.24 13.69 -4.03
CA ASP A 240 6.13 12.82 -3.69
C ASP A 240 5.75 12.94 -2.21
N LEU A 241 4.43 12.96 -1.95
CA LEU A 241 3.87 12.99 -0.60
C LEU A 241 3.63 11.57 -0.09
N VAL A 242 4.19 11.25 1.06
CA VAL A 242 4.02 9.97 1.77
C VAL A 242 3.42 10.27 3.13
N VAL A 243 2.28 9.66 3.46
CA VAL A 243 1.55 9.94 4.70
C VAL A 243 1.50 8.70 5.57
N ASP A 244 1.63 8.90 6.87
CA ASP A 244 1.32 7.90 7.88
C ASP A 244 -0.16 7.48 7.82
N ALA A 245 -0.42 6.19 8.03
CA ALA A 245 -1.78 5.67 8.01
C ALA A 245 -2.61 6.21 9.18
N ILE A 246 -3.90 6.48 8.95
CA ILE A 246 -4.87 6.76 10.01
C ILE A 246 -5.03 5.50 10.87
N ASP A 247 -5.14 5.66 12.19
CA ASP A 247 -5.36 4.53 13.11
C ASP A 247 -6.73 3.88 12.84
N PRO A 248 -6.79 2.60 12.42
CA PRO A 248 -8.04 1.95 12.04
C PRO A 248 -9.02 1.74 13.19
N SER A 249 -8.55 1.85 14.45
CA SER A 249 -9.42 1.83 15.61
C SER A 249 -10.22 3.13 15.80
N GLY A 250 -9.91 4.18 15.03
CA GLY A 250 -10.48 5.52 15.17
C GLY A 250 -9.97 6.28 16.38
N ARG A 251 -8.88 5.82 17.01
CA ARG A 251 -8.22 6.58 18.08
C ARG A 251 -7.58 7.83 17.47
N PRO A 252 -7.94 9.05 17.93
CA PRO A 252 -7.43 10.27 17.33
C PRO A 252 -5.91 10.36 17.44
N ARG A 253 -5.23 10.41 16.30
CA ARG A 253 -3.77 10.47 16.21
C ARG A 253 -3.40 11.24 14.94
N ALA A 254 -2.65 12.32 15.13
CA ALA A 254 -2.24 13.15 14.01
C ALA A 254 -1.27 12.37 13.10
N THR A 255 -1.54 12.32 11.80
CA THR A 255 -0.73 11.63 10.80
C THR A 255 0.34 12.55 10.25
N SER A 256 1.61 12.17 10.38
CA SER A 256 2.72 12.95 9.85
C SER A 256 2.87 12.78 8.34
N LEU A 257 3.50 13.76 7.70
CA LEU A 257 3.75 13.79 6.26
C LEU A 257 5.26 13.72 6.01
N LEU A 258 5.69 12.88 5.09
CA LEU A 258 7.04 12.83 4.55
C LEU A 258 6.99 13.33 3.10
N LEU A 259 7.85 14.28 2.76
CA LEU A 259 8.13 14.65 1.38
C LEU A 259 9.38 13.87 0.93
N HIS A 260 9.26 13.13 -0.15
CA HIS A 260 10.38 12.50 -0.84
C HIS A 260 10.69 13.32 -2.09
N GLU A 261 11.88 13.93 -2.15
CA GLU A 261 12.26 14.76 -3.30
C GLU A 261 12.40 13.92 -4.57
N LEU A 262 12.07 14.50 -5.72
CA LEU A 262 12.13 13.83 -7.01
C LEU A 262 13.50 13.17 -7.25
N ASP A 263 13.48 11.90 -7.68
CA ASP A 263 14.67 11.15 -8.06
C ASP A 263 14.79 10.96 -9.57
N ASP A 264 16.02 10.97 -10.09
CA ASP A 264 16.34 10.55 -11.46
C ASP A 264 17.21 9.28 -11.54
N GLY A 265 17.40 8.63 -10.39
CA GLY A 265 18.02 7.31 -10.27
C GLY A 265 18.86 7.14 -9.00
N GLU A 266 19.39 8.22 -8.44
CA GLU A 266 20.08 8.26 -7.15
C GLU A 266 19.12 8.21 -5.97
N GLN A 267 19.66 8.00 -4.77
CA GLN A 267 18.90 8.11 -3.53
C GLN A 267 18.75 9.60 -3.17
N THR A 268 17.52 10.10 -3.04
CA THR A 268 17.23 11.53 -2.84
C THR A 268 16.80 11.87 -1.42
N PRO A 269 16.89 13.16 -1.02
CA PRO A 269 16.53 13.61 0.33
C PRO A 269 15.06 13.39 0.69
N ASN A 270 14.82 13.31 2.00
CA ASN A 270 13.49 13.21 2.58
C ASN A 270 13.31 14.30 3.64
N ILE A 271 12.11 14.89 3.70
CA ILE A 271 11.77 15.92 4.70
C ILE A 271 10.50 15.48 5.44
N LEU A 272 10.63 15.22 6.73
CA LEU A 272 9.51 14.88 7.60
C LEU A 272 8.87 16.16 8.14
N TYR A 273 7.55 16.26 8.02
CA TYR A 273 6.69 17.28 8.62
C TYR A 273 5.85 16.58 9.71
N PRO A 274 6.32 16.58 10.97
CA PRO A 274 5.60 15.94 12.06
C PRO A 274 4.25 16.62 12.28
N ALA A 275 3.22 15.83 12.48
CA ALA A 275 1.90 16.31 12.85
C ALA A 275 1.69 16.27 14.36
N ARG A 276 0.91 17.21 14.89
CA ARG A 276 0.51 17.24 16.30
C ARG A 276 -0.98 17.47 16.42
N ARG A 277 -1.58 16.73 17.34
CA ARG A 277 -3.01 16.85 17.63
C ARG A 277 -3.38 18.28 18.03
N GLY A 278 -4.39 18.83 17.39
CA GLY A 278 -4.92 20.18 17.60
C GLY A 278 -4.17 21.32 16.90
N THR A 279 -2.99 21.06 16.31
CA THR A 279 -2.22 22.09 15.59
C THR A 279 -1.94 21.76 14.12
N GLY A 280 -1.97 20.49 13.73
CA GLY A 280 -1.69 20.10 12.35
C GLY A 280 -0.20 19.78 12.11
N LEU A 281 0.17 19.83 10.82
CA LEU A 281 1.56 19.68 10.35
C LEU A 281 2.46 20.82 10.85
N SER A 282 3.67 20.48 11.27
CA SER A 282 4.72 21.44 11.60
C SER A 282 5.17 22.22 10.37
N ALA A 283 5.30 23.54 10.49
CA ALA A 283 5.92 24.36 9.45
C ALA A 283 7.45 24.21 9.34
N SER A 284 8.06 23.60 10.37
CA SER A 284 9.48 23.26 10.34
C SER A 284 9.62 21.79 9.98
N GLY A 285 9.96 21.52 8.72
CA GLY A 285 10.36 20.20 8.25
C GLY A 285 11.70 19.77 8.85
N ARG A 286 11.83 18.48 9.17
CA ARG A 286 13.06 17.83 9.59
C ARG A 286 13.62 17.04 8.41
N GLN A 287 14.75 17.50 7.87
CA GLN A 287 15.47 16.72 6.87
C GLN A 287 15.96 15.41 7.49
N LEU A 288 15.66 14.30 6.82
CA LEU A 288 16.14 12.96 7.13
C LEU A 288 17.26 12.60 6.14
N ARG A 289 17.81 11.39 6.27
CA ARG A 289 18.75 10.85 5.29
C ARG A 289 18.16 10.77 3.88
N ALA A 290 19.03 10.62 2.89
CA ALA A 290 18.64 10.22 1.56
C ALA A 290 18.17 8.75 1.52
N GLY A 291 17.22 8.44 0.64
CA GLY A 291 16.66 7.11 0.43
C GLY A 291 15.31 7.14 -0.28
N ASN A 292 15.10 6.24 -1.24
CA ASN A 292 13.88 6.20 -2.06
C ASN A 292 12.89 5.10 -1.59
N ALA A 293 13.15 4.47 -0.44
CA ALA A 293 12.21 3.58 0.22
C ALA A 293 11.87 4.11 1.62
N HIS A 294 10.58 4.11 1.94
CA HIS A 294 10.06 4.69 3.17
C HIS A 294 8.91 3.83 3.74
N ALA A 295 8.73 3.88 5.06
CA ALA A 295 7.57 3.33 5.74
C ALA A 295 7.34 4.06 7.06
N PHE A 296 6.07 4.32 7.40
CA PHE A 296 5.66 4.72 8.74
C PHE A 296 5.22 3.47 9.50
N GLY A 297 5.75 3.26 10.71
CA GLY A 297 5.38 2.16 11.61
C GLY A 297 5.77 2.48 13.05
N ASP A 298 5.32 1.71 14.03
CA ASP A 298 5.83 1.71 15.41
C ASP A 298 6.95 0.67 15.51
N PHE A 299 8.17 1.03 15.07
CA PHE A 299 9.27 0.08 14.90
C PHE A 299 10.06 -0.15 16.19
N ASP A 300 9.91 0.73 17.19
CA ASP A 300 10.51 0.57 18.52
C ASP A 300 9.53 0.10 19.61
N GLY A 301 8.23 0.07 19.31
CA GLY A 301 7.16 -0.46 20.16
C GLY A 301 6.73 0.53 21.26
N ASP A 302 6.98 1.83 21.09
CA ASP A 302 6.64 2.86 22.07
C ASP A 302 5.23 3.45 21.87
N GLY A 303 4.51 3.03 20.82
CA GLY A 303 3.17 3.49 20.48
C GLY A 303 3.12 4.83 19.74
N LEU A 304 4.27 5.45 19.45
CA LEU A 304 4.39 6.60 18.58
C LEU A 304 4.77 6.13 17.17
N ARG A 305 4.44 6.98 16.19
CA ARG A 305 4.77 6.64 14.82
C ARG A 305 6.20 7.04 14.48
N ASP A 306 7.00 6.05 14.12
CA ASP A 306 8.34 6.18 13.57
C ASP A 306 8.30 6.29 12.05
N VAL A 307 9.44 6.69 11.47
CA VAL A 307 9.65 6.64 10.02
C VAL A 307 10.93 5.90 9.68
N ALA A 308 10.85 4.90 8.83
CA ALA A 308 11.99 4.25 8.21
C ALA A 308 12.26 4.90 6.86
N VAL A 309 13.51 5.26 6.59
CA VAL A 309 13.97 5.78 5.28
C VAL A 309 15.24 5.02 4.88
N GLY A 310 15.32 4.54 3.65
CA GLY A 310 16.47 3.75 3.24
C GLY A 310 16.61 3.56 1.74
N ASP A 311 17.66 2.82 1.42
CA ASP A 311 18.01 2.43 0.05
C ASP A 311 16.97 1.47 -0.53
N ASN A 312 16.35 1.85 -1.66
CA ASN A 312 15.44 0.98 -2.42
C ASN A 312 16.19 0.12 -3.46
N GLY A 313 17.51 0.29 -3.58
CA GLY A 313 18.41 -0.36 -4.53
C GLY A 313 18.50 0.29 -5.91
N SER A 314 17.86 1.46 -6.13
CA SER A 314 18.04 2.24 -7.35
C SER A 314 19.35 3.02 -7.30
N HIS A 315 20.00 3.11 -8.46
CA HIS A 315 21.24 3.84 -8.66
C HIS A 315 21.23 4.51 -10.03
N ASN A 316 21.69 5.76 -10.09
CA ASN A 316 21.81 6.46 -11.36
C ASN A 316 22.83 5.73 -12.24
N ASN A 317 22.42 5.38 -13.46
CA ASN A 317 23.23 4.59 -14.39
C ASN A 317 24.02 5.43 -15.38
N GLU A 318 23.90 6.76 -15.32
CA GLU A 318 24.74 7.66 -16.09
C GLU A 318 26.16 7.72 -15.49
N PRO A 319 27.22 7.59 -16.32
CA PRO A 319 28.59 7.57 -15.83
C PRO A 319 28.96 8.82 -15.00
N GLY A 320 29.16 8.62 -13.70
CA GLY A 320 29.55 9.67 -12.76
C GLY A 320 28.42 10.58 -12.28
N ALA A 321 27.17 10.25 -12.60
CA ALA A 321 25.99 10.99 -12.13
C ALA A 321 25.48 10.49 -10.77
N ASP A 322 25.71 9.23 -10.40
CA ASP A 322 25.31 8.72 -9.08
C ASP A 322 26.07 9.44 -7.97
N SER A 323 25.34 10.28 -7.24
CA SER A 323 25.84 11.07 -6.11
C SER A 323 25.52 10.42 -4.76
N THR A 324 24.94 9.21 -4.75
CA THR A 324 24.55 8.49 -3.54
C THR A 324 25.73 8.25 -2.61
N ALA A 325 25.61 8.72 -1.36
CA ALA A 325 26.64 8.51 -0.36
C ALA A 325 26.82 7.02 -0.03
N HIS A 326 28.07 6.57 0.14
CA HIS A 326 28.38 5.16 0.36
C HIS A 326 27.72 4.58 1.64
N ASP A 327 27.42 5.40 2.64
CA ASP A 327 26.78 4.96 3.87
C ASP A 327 25.25 4.86 3.78
N VAL A 328 24.65 5.34 2.68
CA VAL A 328 23.23 5.18 2.31
C VAL A 328 23.03 3.79 1.71
N VAL A 329 23.90 3.39 0.78
CA VAL A 329 23.83 2.13 0.02
C VAL A 329 23.73 0.90 0.95
N GLY A 330 22.75 0.05 0.71
CA GLY A 330 22.51 -1.19 1.45
C GLY A 330 22.06 -0.98 2.89
N SER A 331 21.46 0.17 3.22
CA SER A 331 21.02 0.49 4.58
C SER A 331 19.73 1.28 4.63
N LEU A 332 19.06 1.20 5.78
CA LEU A 332 17.94 2.06 6.17
C LEU A 332 18.20 2.63 7.57
N ASP A 333 17.60 3.78 7.87
CA ASP A 333 17.56 4.37 9.20
C ASP A 333 16.10 4.46 9.66
N VAL A 334 15.85 4.07 10.91
CA VAL A 334 14.57 4.26 11.61
C VAL A 334 14.70 5.49 12.50
N TYR A 335 13.79 6.44 12.34
CA TYR A 335 13.71 7.66 13.14
C TYR A 335 12.58 7.54 14.16
N PRO A 336 12.88 7.43 15.46
CA PRO A 336 11.85 7.31 16.49
C PRO A 336 10.91 8.52 16.54
N GLY A 337 9.61 8.28 16.68
CA GLY A 337 8.56 9.28 16.77
C GLY A 337 8.70 10.20 17.99
N ASN A 338 9.33 9.69 19.05
CA ASN A 338 9.69 10.47 20.24
C ASN A 338 10.83 11.50 20.00
N GLY A 339 11.46 11.49 18.81
CA GLY A 339 12.56 12.39 18.46
C GLY A 339 13.94 11.87 18.87
N GLY A 340 14.05 10.61 19.25
CA GLY A 340 15.31 9.93 19.56
C GLY A 340 16.29 9.87 18.37
N GLU A 341 17.49 9.37 18.68
CA GLU A 341 18.53 9.15 17.67
C GLU A 341 18.11 8.06 16.67
N PRO A 342 18.40 8.24 15.37
CA PRO A 342 18.05 7.24 14.38
C PRO A 342 18.82 5.93 14.57
N VAL A 343 18.13 4.81 14.35
CA VAL A 343 18.70 3.46 14.41
C VAL A 343 18.96 2.96 12.99
N LYS A 344 20.24 2.74 12.67
CA LYS A 344 20.67 2.27 11.34
C LYS A 344 20.63 0.74 11.25
N HIS A 345 19.96 0.22 10.23
CA HIS A 345 19.89 -1.20 9.90
C HIS A 345 20.57 -1.49 8.55
N ARG A 346 21.17 -2.68 8.42
CA ARG A 346 21.67 -3.20 7.14
C ARG A 346 20.59 -3.98 6.41
N LEU A 347 20.45 -3.68 5.12
CA LEU A 347 19.59 -4.41 4.21
C LEU A 347 20.22 -5.78 3.85
N PRO A 348 19.40 -6.77 3.44
CA PRO A 348 19.90 -8.02 2.89
C PRO A 348 20.86 -7.79 1.72
N LYS A 349 21.94 -8.57 1.67
CA LYS A 349 22.93 -8.45 0.59
C LYS A 349 22.31 -8.75 -0.77
N VAL A 350 22.61 -7.89 -1.75
CA VAL A 350 22.29 -8.11 -3.15
C VAL A 350 23.01 -9.37 -3.65
N PRO A 351 22.30 -10.37 -4.19
CA PRO A 351 22.91 -11.55 -4.78
C PRO A 351 23.75 -11.16 -6.01
N GLU A 352 24.85 -11.89 -6.22
CA GLU A 352 25.71 -11.68 -7.38
C GLU A 352 24.92 -11.77 -8.70
N GLY A 353 25.05 -10.73 -9.54
CA GLY A 353 24.37 -10.64 -10.84
C GLY A 353 22.86 -10.38 -10.78
N ALA A 354 22.28 -10.15 -9.59
CA ALA A 354 20.86 -9.85 -9.44
C ALA A 354 20.56 -8.34 -9.41
N GLY A 355 21.55 -7.51 -9.10
CA GLY A 355 21.42 -6.05 -9.03
C GLY A 355 20.96 -5.42 -10.34
N THR A 356 20.20 -4.32 -10.22
CA THR A 356 19.69 -3.52 -11.32
C THR A 356 19.68 -2.05 -10.92
N ASP A 357 19.78 -1.15 -11.90
CA ASP A 357 19.75 0.31 -11.69
C ASP A 357 18.46 0.84 -11.04
N TYR A 358 17.38 0.06 -11.05
CA TYR A 358 16.06 0.48 -10.53
C TYR A 358 15.69 -0.10 -9.16
N GLY A 359 16.52 -0.98 -8.60
CA GLY A 359 16.23 -1.60 -7.30
C GLY A 359 15.06 -2.61 -7.26
N PRO A 360 14.92 -3.36 -6.15
CA PRO A 360 13.79 -4.25 -5.91
C PRO A 360 12.51 -3.56 -5.44
N GLY A 361 12.56 -2.32 -4.93
CA GLY A 361 11.38 -1.54 -4.52
C GLY A 361 11.39 -1.06 -3.06
N GLY A 362 10.21 -0.67 -2.57
CA GLY A 362 10.00 0.05 -1.31
C GLY A 362 9.93 -0.80 -0.04
N TYR A 363 9.46 -0.16 1.04
CA TYR A 363 9.28 -0.74 2.37
C TYR A 363 7.81 -0.76 2.77
N VAL A 364 7.46 -1.68 3.65
CA VAL A 364 6.12 -1.83 4.24
C VAL A 364 6.29 -2.03 5.74
N ALA A 365 5.55 -1.29 6.56
CA ALA A 365 5.41 -1.60 7.99
C ALA A 365 4.41 -2.75 8.15
N ALA A 366 4.71 -3.70 9.05
CA ALA A 366 3.83 -4.84 9.30
C ALA A 366 4.08 -5.47 10.66
N ASP A 367 3.03 -5.89 11.36
CA ASP A 367 3.06 -6.69 12.58
C ASP A 367 2.46 -8.10 12.35
N PRO A 368 3.18 -9.02 11.67
CA PRO A 368 2.66 -10.35 11.36
C PRO A 368 2.68 -11.32 12.55
N ASP A 369 3.25 -10.96 13.71
CA ASP A 369 3.21 -11.80 14.91
C ASP A 369 2.26 -11.30 16.00
N GLY A 370 1.75 -10.07 15.86
CA GLY A 370 0.71 -9.45 16.68
C GLY A 370 1.22 -9.01 18.04
N ASP A 371 2.52 -8.70 18.15
CA ASP A 371 3.13 -8.27 19.40
C ASP A 371 2.95 -6.76 19.68
N GLY A 372 2.39 -6.03 18.71
CA GLY A 372 2.11 -4.60 18.75
C GLY A 372 3.26 -3.73 18.24
N ARG A 373 4.38 -4.33 17.82
CA ARG A 373 5.53 -3.63 17.24
C ARG A 373 5.65 -3.97 15.77
N ASP A 374 5.75 -2.93 14.95
CA ASP A 374 5.91 -3.10 13.51
C ASP A 374 7.34 -3.59 13.18
N GLY A 375 7.43 -4.55 12.25
CA GLY A 375 8.63 -4.84 11.48
C GLY A 375 8.64 -4.07 10.15
N ILE A 376 9.80 -4.04 9.49
CA ILE A 376 9.97 -3.42 8.17
C ILE A 376 10.13 -4.53 7.12
N LEU A 377 9.10 -4.75 6.31
CA LEU A 377 9.15 -5.65 5.17
C LEU A 377 9.83 -4.93 4.00
N VAL A 378 11.09 -5.28 3.76
CA VAL A 378 11.88 -4.66 2.68
C VAL A 378 11.81 -5.48 1.39
N ALA A 379 11.66 -4.81 0.26
CA ALA A 379 11.83 -5.44 -1.05
C ALA A 379 13.28 -5.86 -1.27
N THR A 380 13.49 -7.02 -1.89
CA THR A 380 14.80 -7.58 -2.19
C THR A 380 14.81 -8.22 -3.57
N TYR A 381 15.99 -8.44 -4.13
CA TYR A 381 16.16 -9.22 -5.37
C TYR A 381 15.81 -10.71 -5.24
N LYS A 382 15.25 -11.14 -4.09
CA LYS A 382 14.76 -12.50 -3.82
C LYS A 382 13.28 -12.55 -3.41
N GLY A 383 12.58 -11.42 -3.39
CA GLY A 383 11.23 -11.29 -2.83
C GLY A 383 11.20 -10.23 -1.72
N GLY A 384 10.61 -10.52 -0.58
CA GLY A 384 10.67 -9.68 0.62
C GLY A 384 11.57 -10.25 1.72
N THR A 385 11.98 -9.40 2.67
CA THR A 385 12.52 -9.82 3.96
C THR A 385 11.96 -8.92 5.05
N LEU A 386 11.30 -9.48 6.06
CA LEU A 386 10.87 -8.74 7.24
C LEU A 386 12.08 -8.54 8.17
N ILE A 387 12.34 -7.27 8.48
CA ILE A 387 13.30 -6.82 9.48
C ILE A 387 12.53 -6.48 10.74
N ASP A 388 12.63 -7.33 11.76
CA ASP A 388 12.08 -7.07 13.10
C ASP A 388 13.24 -7.09 14.10
N GLY A 389 13.69 -5.90 14.51
CA GLY A 389 14.91 -5.72 15.29
C GLY A 389 16.12 -6.38 14.62
N ASP A 390 16.67 -7.40 15.27
CA ASP A 390 17.79 -8.20 14.74
C ASP A 390 17.35 -9.38 13.88
N LYS A 391 16.07 -9.75 13.91
CA LYS A 391 15.54 -10.86 13.10
C LYS A 391 15.48 -10.45 11.63
N ARG A 392 15.69 -11.43 10.75
CA ARG A 392 15.58 -11.31 9.30
C ARG A 392 14.78 -12.49 8.79
N LEU A 393 13.51 -12.29 8.49
CA LEU A 393 12.57 -13.35 8.11
C LEU A 393 12.27 -13.25 6.60
N PRO A 394 12.71 -14.21 5.78
CA PRO A 394 12.44 -14.17 4.34
C PRO A 394 10.94 -14.34 4.04
N VAL A 395 10.38 -13.46 3.22
CA VAL A 395 8.99 -13.53 2.75
C VAL A 395 9.02 -13.60 1.23
N GLN A 396 9.19 -14.81 0.70
CA GLN A 396 9.52 -15.01 -0.71
C GLN A 396 8.37 -15.69 -1.46
N ARG A 397 8.06 -15.18 -2.65
CA ARG A 397 7.22 -15.82 -3.66
C ARG A 397 7.92 -15.63 -5.00
N THR A 398 8.21 -16.73 -5.67
CA THR A 398 8.87 -16.72 -6.98
C THR A 398 8.00 -17.46 -7.99
N VAL A 399 7.55 -16.76 -9.02
CA VAL A 399 6.77 -17.39 -10.10
C VAL A 399 7.66 -18.07 -11.12
N GLN A 400 7.18 -19.13 -11.78
CA GLN A 400 7.96 -19.86 -12.78
C GLN A 400 7.97 -19.21 -14.17
N LYS A 401 7.08 -18.26 -14.44
CA LYS A 401 6.89 -17.63 -15.74
C LYS A 401 7.73 -16.35 -15.86
N GLY A 402 8.16 -16.03 -17.08
CA GLY A 402 8.87 -14.78 -17.39
C GLY A 402 10.40 -14.80 -17.13
N PRO A 403 11.08 -13.66 -17.36
CA PRO A 403 12.52 -13.51 -17.18
C PRO A 403 12.96 -13.76 -15.74
N LYS A 404 14.04 -14.53 -15.54
CA LYS A 404 14.49 -14.95 -14.20
C LYS A 404 14.66 -13.80 -13.19
N LYS A 405 15.15 -12.65 -13.65
CA LYS A 405 15.38 -11.44 -12.82
C LYS A 405 14.11 -10.71 -12.37
N TRP A 406 12.94 -11.11 -12.89
CA TRP A 406 11.65 -10.48 -12.62
C TRP A 406 10.63 -11.50 -12.10
N ARG A 407 11.07 -12.62 -11.52
CA ARG A 407 10.16 -13.67 -11.03
C ARG A 407 9.73 -13.48 -9.59
N GLN A 408 10.43 -12.64 -8.85
CA GLN A 408 10.17 -12.35 -7.46
C GLN A 408 8.97 -11.42 -7.32
N ALA A 409 8.03 -11.78 -6.45
CA ALA A 409 6.99 -10.86 -6.00
C ALA A 409 7.60 -9.78 -5.09
N ARG A 410 7.04 -8.58 -5.10
CA ARG A 410 7.50 -7.44 -4.29
C ARG A 410 6.50 -7.17 -3.15
N PRO A 411 6.95 -6.69 -1.98
CA PRO A 411 6.05 -6.15 -0.95
C PRO A 411 5.14 -5.04 -1.52
N ALA A 412 3.87 -5.06 -1.12
CA ALA A 412 2.87 -4.09 -1.57
C ALA A 412 2.04 -3.48 -0.43
N GLY A 413 2.01 -4.12 0.74
CA GLY A 413 1.30 -3.65 1.92
C GLY A 413 1.19 -4.75 2.98
N ALA A 414 0.56 -4.43 4.09
CA ALA A 414 0.24 -5.37 5.15
C ALA A 414 -0.98 -4.87 5.94
N ALA A 415 -1.81 -5.79 6.40
CA ALA A 415 -2.90 -5.48 7.33
C ALA A 415 -3.54 -6.75 7.90
N ASP A 416 -4.21 -6.60 9.05
CA ASP A 416 -5.12 -7.59 9.64
C ASP A 416 -6.49 -7.57 8.94
N PHE A 417 -6.68 -8.46 7.97
CA PHE A 417 -7.92 -8.54 7.18
C PHE A 417 -9.01 -9.40 7.85
N GLU A 418 -8.70 -9.97 9.01
CA GLU A 418 -9.52 -10.96 9.72
C GLU A 418 -9.82 -10.64 11.17
N GLY A 419 -9.22 -9.57 11.67
CA GLY A 419 -9.41 -9.06 13.02
C GLY A 419 -8.78 -9.95 14.10
N ASP A 420 -7.73 -10.72 13.77
CA ASP A 420 -7.04 -11.58 14.75
C ASP A 420 -5.87 -10.90 15.47
N GLY A 421 -5.58 -9.65 15.11
CA GLY A 421 -4.52 -8.81 15.65
C GLY A 421 -3.16 -9.03 14.99
N LYS A 422 -3.09 -9.75 13.86
CA LYS A 422 -1.86 -9.96 13.10
C LYS A 422 -2.02 -9.51 11.67
N ASP A 423 -0.97 -8.92 11.13
CA ASP A 423 -0.98 -8.52 9.75
C ASP A 423 -0.70 -9.70 8.81
N GLU A 424 -1.56 -9.86 7.80
CA GLU A 424 -1.19 -10.54 6.58
C GLU A 424 -0.26 -9.66 5.75
N LEU A 425 0.73 -10.26 5.10
CA LEU A 425 1.63 -9.53 4.20
C LEU A 425 1.11 -9.64 2.77
N ILE A 426 1.13 -8.52 2.06
CA ILE A 426 0.68 -8.41 0.67
C ILE A 426 1.90 -8.39 -0.23
N LEU A 427 1.99 -9.36 -1.11
CA LEU A 427 2.99 -9.40 -2.17
C LEU A 427 2.33 -9.29 -3.53
N ASN A 428 2.95 -8.57 -4.45
CA ASN A 428 2.43 -8.37 -5.80
C ASN A 428 3.44 -8.75 -6.89
N TRP A 429 2.94 -9.02 -8.10
CA TRP A 429 3.74 -9.37 -9.26
C TRP A 429 3.04 -9.05 -10.58
N ALA A 430 3.83 -8.77 -11.62
CA ALA A 430 3.39 -8.84 -13.01
C ALA A 430 4.51 -9.28 -13.97
N SER A 431 4.10 -9.78 -15.13
CA SER A 431 5.02 -10.26 -16.18
C SER A 431 5.61 -9.14 -17.04
N GLY A 432 5.06 -7.92 -16.95
CA GLY A 432 5.43 -6.77 -17.76
C GLY A 432 6.78 -6.18 -17.41
N GLY A 433 7.38 -5.48 -18.38
CA GLY A 433 8.66 -4.79 -18.18
C GLY A 433 8.57 -3.65 -17.16
N LEU A 434 7.43 -2.94 -17.10
CA LEU A 434 7.19 -1.88 -16.12
C LEU A 434 7.27 -2.42 -14.69
N PHE A 435 6.64 -3.56 -14.40
CA PHE A 435 6.79 -4.23 -13.10
C PHE A 435 8.24 -4.67 -12.84
N GLY A 436 8.89 -5.25 -13.84
CA GLY A 436 10.27 -5.72 -13.72
C GLY A 436 11.26 -4.60 -13.39
N THR A 437 11.00 -3.39 -13.89
CA THR A 437 11.82 -2.20 -13.71
C THR A 437 11.40 -1.43 -12.45
N TYR A 438 10.15 -0.95 -12.40
CA TYR A 438 9.65 -0.02 -11.39
C TYR A 438 8.78 -0.67 -10.32
N GLY A 439 8.20 -1.85 -10.59
CA GLY A 439 7.20 -2.48 -9.72
C GLY A 439 5.76 -2.07 -10.04
N ASP A 440 5.56 -1.32 -11.13
CA ASP A 440 4.27 -0.84 -11.59
C ASP A 440 3.44 -1.91 -12.32
N ASP A 441 2.15 -1.62 -12.53
CA ASP A 441 1.20 -2.47 -13.25
C ASP A 441 1.09 -3.90 -12.68
N ALA A 442 1.18 -4.03 -11.37
CA ALA A 442 1.02 -5.32 -10.70
C ALA A 442 -0.34 -5.94 -11.02
N THR A 443 -0.34 -7.24 -11.31
CA THR A 443 -1.53 -7.97 -11.80
C THR A 443 -1.85 -9.22 -11.00
N HIS A 444 -0.95 -9.67 -10.14
CA HIS A 444 -1.06 -10.88 -9.34
C HIS A 444 -0.70 -10.57 -7.90
N TRP A 445 -1.44 -11.16 -6.97
CA TRP A 445 -1.40 -10.81 -5.55
C TRP A 445 -1.37 -12.09 -4.71
N TRP A 446 -0.59 -12.06 -3.63
CA TRP A 446 -0.56 -13.08 -2.58
C TRP A 446 -0.73 -12.40 -1.23
N ILE A 447 -1.66 -12.93 -0.44
CA ILE A 447 -1.93 -12.52 0.93
C ILE A 447 -1.39 -13.65 1.82
N THR A 448 -0.28 -13.39 2.50
CA THR A 448 0.47 -14.43 3.21
C THR A 448 -0.04 -14.60 4.63
N ASP A 449 0.07 -15.83 5.15
CA ASP A 449 -0.11 -16.11 6.58
C ASP A 449 1.17 -15.70 7.32
N GLY A 450 1.25 -14.42 7.72
CA GLY A 450 2.44 -13.78 8.27
C GLY A 450 3.68 -13.99 7.39
N THR A 451 4.83 -14.30 8.00
CA THR A 451 6.08 -14.58 7.25
C THR A 451 6.19 -16.03 6.73
N THR A 452 5.11 -16.80 6.74
CA THR A 452 5.17 -18.22 6.34
C THR A 452 5.17 -18.39 4.82
N THR A 453 5.40 -19.63 4.37
CA THR A 453 5.25 -20.01 2.95
C THR A 453 3.80 -20.22 2.54
N ARG A 454 2.84 -20.10 3.47
CA ARG A 454 1.42 -20.31 3.19
C ARG A 454 0.77 -19.00 2.77
N ASP A 455 -0.12 -19.09 1.79
CA ASP A 455 -0.99 -18.00 1.39
C ASP A 455 -2.40 -18.25 1.95
N LYS A 456 -3.01 -17.20 2.52
CA LYS A 456 -4.42 -17.18 2.89
C LYS A 456 -5.30 -16.93 1.66
N ALA A 457 -4.83 -16.07 0.76
CA ALA A 457 -5.45 -15.84 -0.54
C ALA A 457 -4.41 -15.56 -1.63
N SER A 458 -4.76 -15.83 -2.88
CA SER A 458 -3.97 -15.41 -4.03
C SER A 458 -4.89 -15.25 -5.24
N PHE A 459 -4.69 -14.19 -6.02
CA PHE A 459 -5.58 -13.87 -7.15
C PHE A 459 -4.87 -13.00 -8.18
N ALA A 460 -5.42 -12.97 -9.41
CA ALA A 460 -5.03 -11.99 -10.42
C ALA A 460 -6.11 -10.92 -10.57
N THR A 461 -5.70 -9.66 -10.70
CA THR A 461 -6.61 -8.54 -11.03
C THR A 461 -6.86 -8.43 -12.54
N ALA A 462 -5.95 -8.99 -13.35
CA ALA A 462 -6.14 -9.12 -14.78
C ALA A 462 -7.35 -10.02 -15.08
N GLY A 463 -8.47 -9.41 -15.48
CA GLY A 463 -9.73 -10.12 -15.74
C GLY A 463 -10.87 -9.74 -14.80
N LEU A 464 -10.61 -8.96 -13.75
CA LEU A 464 -11.66 -8.29 -13.00
C LEU A 464 -12.30 -7.23 -13.90
N ALA A 465 -13.57 -7.40 -14.22
CA ALA A 465 -14.32 -6.42 -15.00
C ALA A 465 -15.10 -5.50 -14.05
N PRO A 466 -15.07 -4.16 -14.24
CA PRO A 466 -15.99 -3.25 -13.58
C PRO A 466 -17.45 -3.70 -13.72
N ARG A 467 -18.33 -3.26 -12.82
CA ARG A 467 -19.76 -3.61 -12.90
C ARG A 467 -20.26 -3.22 -14.30
N ALA A 468 -20.99 -4.11 -14.95
CA ALA A 468 -21.49 -3.83 -16.29
C ALA A 468 -22.40 -2.60 -16.24
N SER A 469 -22.02 -1.56 -16.97
CA SER A 469 -22.79 -0.33 -17.22
C SER A 469 -24.12 -0.62 -17.91
#